data_AF-A0A7C1ERA0-F1
#
_entry.id   AF-A0A7C1ERA0-F1
#
_cell.length_a   1.000
_cell.length_b   1.000
_cell.length_c   1.000
_cell.angle_alpha   90.00
_cell.angle_beta   90.00
_cell.angle_gamma   90.00
#
_symmetry.space_group_name_H-M   'P 1'
#
loop_
_entity.id
_entity.type
_entity.pdbx_description
1 polymer ?
#
loop_
_entity_poly.entity_id
_entity_poly.type
_entity_poly.pdbx_seq_one_letter_code
_entity_poly.pdbx_strand_id
1 'polypeptide(L)'
;MSNSSRFPAVVVYLVPVIGWLYVFFFQRKNMLAMYHLRQAIGLLLFLLAALLGWAVIAWVLAWIPYIGALGIALFTMVIAAFLFGIIAWILGLIHAVGHQVTPLPGFGQWASRLPIK
;
A
#
# COMPACT_ATOMS: atom_id res chain seq x y z
N MET A 1 -6.11 -13.70 -22.94
CA MET A 1 -6.93 -12.60 -22.37
C MET A 1 -6.34 -11.27 -22.81
N SER A 2 -7.17 -10.29 -23.19
CA SER A 2 -6.75 -9.09 -23.93
C SER A 2 -5.98 -8.07 -23.08
N ASN A 3 -5.11 -7.28 -23.73
CA ASN A 3 -4.35 -6.17 -23.14
C ASN A 3 -5.22 -5.16 -22.37
N SER A 4 -6.52 -5.11 -22.63
CA SER A 4 -7.50 -4.23 -21.97
C SER A 4 -7.56 -4.43 -20.45
N SER A 5 -7.28 -5.65 -19.96
CA SER A 5 -7.33 -5.94 -18.52
C SER A 5 -6.08 -5.52 -17.74
N ARG A 6 -4.94 -5.37 -18.42
CA ARG A 6 -3.62 -5.01 -17.86
C ARG A 6 -3.55 -3.55 -17.42
N PHE A 7 -3.98 -2.67 -18.32
CA PHE A 7 -3.82 -1.23 -18.16
C PHE A 7 -4.48 -0.73 -16.86
N PRO A 8 -5.75 -1.09 -16.55
CA PRO A 8 -6.35 -0.68 -15.28
C PRO A 8 -5.59 -1.17 -14.05
N ALA A 9 -5.04 -2.38 -14.06
CA ALA A 9 -4.29 -2.93 -12.94
C ALA A 9 -2.99 -2.18 -12.67
N VAL A 10 -2.29 -1.75 -13.73
CA VAL A 10 -1.04 -0.98 -13.64
C VAL A 10 -1.31 0.48 -13.21
N VAL A 11 -2.37 1.10 -13.75
CA VAL A 11 -2.72 2.51 -13.49
C VAL A 11 -2.93 2.80 -12.01
N VAL A 12 -3.48 1.83 -11.26
CA VAL A 12 -3.70 1.94 -9.80
C VAL A 12 -2.38 2.21 -9.04
N TYR A 13 -1.25 1.70 -9.52
CA TYR A 13 0.06 1.91 -8.89
C TYR A 13 0.75 3.18 -9.37
N LEU A 14 0.54 3.60 -10.63
CA LEU A 14 1.19 4.77 -11.22
C LEU A 14 0.52 6.09 -10.86
N VAL A 15 -0.82 6.08 -10.76
CA VAL A 15 -1.60 7.27 -10.44
C VAL A 15 -2.49 6.95 -9.23
N PRO A 16 -1.94 7.00 -8.01
CA PRO A 16 -2.73 6.82 -6.79
C PRO A 16 -3.89 7.82 -6.74
N VAL A 17 -4.96 7.47 -6.02
CA VAL A 17 -6.22 8.23 -5.94
C VAL A 17 -6.98 8.26 -7.27
N ILE A 18 -6.48 8.89 -8.33
CA ILE A 18 -7.20 9.00 -9.60
C ILE A 18 -7.37 7.62 -10.26
N GLY A 19 -6.28 6.84 -10.33
CA GLY A 19 -6.32 5.47 -10.86
C GLY A 19 -7.21 4.56 -10.02
N TRP A 20 -7.30 4.82 -8.71
CA TRP A 20 -8.16 4.07 -7.81
C TRP A 20 -9.63 4.34 -8.07
N LEU A 21 -10.00 5.61 -8.17
CA LEU A 21 -11.35 6.03 -8.52
C LEU A 21 -11.74 5.51 -9.91
N TYR A 22 -10.83 5.60 -10.89
CA TYR A 22 -11.06 5.05 -12.22
C TYR A 22 -11.39 3.56 -12.18
N VAL A 23 -10.57 2.75 -11.51
CA VAL A 23 -10.81 1.30 -11.43
C VAL A 23 -12.08 1.01 -10.64
N PHE A 24 -12.27 1.70 -9.52
CA PHE A 24 -13.43 1.51 -8.66
C PHE A 24 -14.74 1.86 -9.35
N PHE A 25 -14.82 2.88 -10.19
CA PHE A 25 -16.08 3.24 -10.86
C PHE A 25 -16.28 2.55 -12.21
N PHE A 26 -15.22 2.37 -13.00
CA PHE A 26 -15.35 1.95 -14.41
C PHE A 26 -14.88 0.51 -14.68
N GLN A 27 -14.14 -0.12 -13.77
CA GLN A 27 -13.51 -1.43 -14.00
C GLN A 27 -13.88 -2.48 -12.94
N ARG A 28 -15.03 -2.33 -12.26
CA ARG A 28 -15.50 -3.27 -11.22
C ARG A 28 -15.61 -4.73 -11.68
N LYS A 29 -15.93 -4.94 -12.96
CA LYS A 29 -16.06 -6.29 -13.55
C LYS A 29 -14.70 -6.93 -13.86
N ASN A 30 -13.61 -6.16 -13.84
CA ASN A 30 -12.27 -6.66 -14.08
C ASN A 30 -11.64 -7.12 -12.76
N MET A 31 -11.66 -8.44 -12.54
CA MET A 31 -11.15 -9.06 -11.31
C MET A 31 -9.67 -8.74 -11.06
N LEU A 32 -8.83 -8.67 -12.11
CA LEU A 32 -7.41 -8.34 -11.98
C LEU A 32 -7.24 -6.90 -11.50
N ALA A 33 -7.95 -5.95 -12.12
CA ALA A 33 -7.89 -4.54 -11.74
C ALA A 33 -8.38 -4.32 -10.31
N MET A 34 -9.50 -4.93 -9.93
CA MET A 34 -10.04 -4.83 -8.57
C MET A 34 -9.13 -5.47 -7.53
N TYR A 35 -8.43 -6.55 -7.88
CA TYR A 35 -7.43 -7.15 -7.00
C TYR A 35 -6.26 -6.19 -6.75
N HIS A 36 -5.66 -5.64 -7.80
CA HIS A 36 -4.55 -4.70 -7.68
C HIS A 36 -4.97 -3.38 -7.02
N LEU A 37 -6.22 -2.95 -7.21
CA LEU A 37 -6.81 -1.84 -6.45
C LEU A 37 -6.74 -2.07 -4.95
N ARG A 38 -7.18 -3.25 -4.47
CA ARG A 38 -7.10 -3.61 -3.06
C ARG A 38 -5.65 -3.66 -2.57
N GLN A 39 -4.74 -4.24 -3.35
CA GLN A 39 -3.31 -4.31 -2.98
C GLN A 39 -2.67 -2.92 -2.86
N ALA A 40 -2.96 -2.01 -3.79
CA ALA A 40 -2.42 -0.65 -3.76
C ALA A 40 -2.99 0.19 -2.60
N ILE A 41 -4.29 0.06 -2.33
CA ILE A 41 -4.91 0.68 -1.14
C ILE A 41 -4.30 0.09 0.14
N GLY A 42 -4.13 -1.24 0.18
CA GLY A 42 -3.48 -1.92 1.30
C GLY A 42 -2.05 -1.43 1.55
N LEU A 43 -1.27 -1.19 0.50
CA LEU A 43 0.07 -0.61 0.59
C LEU A 43 0.04 0.80 1.19
N LEU A 44 -0.87 1.66 0.73
CA LEU A 44 -1.02 3.00 1.33
C LEU A 44 -1.40 2.89 2.81
N LEU A 45 -2.38 2.06 3.15
CA LEU A 45 -2.83 1.89 4.53
C LEU A 45 -1.71 1.35 5.43
N PHE A 46 -0.88 0.44 4.93
CA PHE A 46 0.31 -0.03 5.65
C PHE A 46 1.31 1.11 5.93
N LEU A 47 1.64 1.92 4.92
CA LEU A 47 2.56 3.04 5.08
C LEU A 47 2.02 4.12 6.02
N LEU A 48 0.71 4.43 5.91
CA LEU A 48 0.03 5.35 6.82
C LEU A 48 0.01 4.79 8.24
N ALA A 49 -0.27 3.50 8.43
CA ALA A 49 -0.25 2.88 9.75
C ALA A 49 1.15 2.92 10.38
N ALA A 50 2.21 2.71 9.60
CA ALA A 50 3.59 2.83 10.08
C ALA A 50 3.91 4.26 10.53
N LEU A 51 3.56 5.26 9.72
CA LEU A 51 3.80 6.67 10.04
C LEU A 51 2.98 7.13 11.25
N LEU A 52 1.68 6.84 11.28
CA LEU A 52 0.79 7.23 12.36
C LEU A 52 1.11 6.49 13.66
N GLY A 53 1.44 5.19 13.57
CA GLY A 53 1.90 4.40 14.72
C GLY A 53 3.16 4.99 15.34
N TRP A 54 4.15 5.34 14.52
CA TRP A 54 5.32 6.06 15.01
C TRP A 54 4.97 7.41 15.64
N ALA A 55 4.13 8.23 14.99
CA ALA A 55 3.77 9.55 15.50
C ALA A 55 3.11 9.48 16.87
N VAL A 56 2.20 8.52 17.08
CA VAL A 56 1.57 8.27 18.39
C VAL A 56 2.61 7.84 19.43
N ILE A 57 3.49 6.89 19.09
CA ILE A 57 4.54 6.42 20.02
C ILE A 57 5.49 7.56 20.38
N ALA A 58 5.99 8.30 19.39
CA ALA A 58 6.91 9.42 19.59
C ALA A 58 6.26 10.52 20.44
N TRP A 59 4.98 10.81 20.23
CA TRP A 59 4.22 11.76 21.05
C TRP A 59 4.12 11.30 22.51
N VAL A 60 3.83 10.03 22.77
CA VAL A 60 3.82 9.47 24.14
C VAL A 60 5.20 9.57 24.80
N LEU A 61 6.26 9.20 24.08
CA LEU A 61 7.64 9.24 24.60
C LEU A 61 8.13 10.67 24.88
N ALA A 62 7.60 11.67 24.16
CA ALA A 62 7.97 13.08 24.36
C ALA A 62 7.58 13.61 25.75
N TRP A 63 6.59 13.00 26.42
CA TRP A 63 6.19 13.37 27.78
C TRP A 63 7.13 12.82 28.86
N ILE A 64 8.05 11.91 28.50
CA ILE A 64 8.97 11.29 29.45
C ILE A 64 10.33 12.01 29.36
N PRO A 65 10.82 12.64 30.45
CA PRO A 65 12.13 13.28 30.47
C PRO A 65 13.25 12.35 30.01
N TYR A 66 14.20 12.87 29.23
CA TYR A 66 15.36 12.16 28.67
C TYR A 66 15.07 11.06 27.65
N ILE A 67 13.81 10.66 27.44
CA ILE A 67 13.43 9.56 26.55
C ILE A 67 12.90 10.05 25.19
N GLY A 68 12.52 11.32 25.05
CA GLY A 68 12.02 11.87 23.77
C GLY A 68 12.94 11.65 22.56
N ALA A 69 14.27 11.58 22.77
CA ALA A 69 15.24 11.24 21.71
C ALA A 69 15.02 9.84 21.11
N LEU A 70 14.50 8.87 21.89
CA LEU A 70 14.12 7.55 21.37
C LEU A 70 12.96 7.65 20.38
N GLY A 71 12.00 8.56 20.60
CA GLY A 71 10.92 8.80 19.64
C GLY A 71 11.46 9.23 18.27
N ILE A 72 12.48 10.09 18.25
CA ILE A 72 13.15 10.50 17.02
C ILE A 72 13.90 9.31 16.38
N ALA A 73 14.65 8.55 17.18
CA ALA A 73 15.41 7.39 16.68
C ALA A 73 14.50 6.31 16.05
N LEU A 74 13.30 6.11 16.60
CA LEU A 74 12.28 5.18 16.08
C LEU A 74 11.77 5.57 14.69
N PHE A 75 12.00 6.81 14.22
CA PHE A 75 11.65 7.20 12.86
C PHE A 75 12.39 6.36 11.80
N THR A 76 13.53 5.77 12.15
CA THR A 76 14.23 4.78 11.32
C THR A 76 13.32 3.63 10.89
N MET A 77 12.36 3.22 11.74
CA MET A 77 11.36 2.20 11.39
C MET A 77 10.41 2.66 10.28
N VAL A 78 10.02 3.94 10.29
CA VAL A 78 9.20 4.54 9.22
C VAL A 78 9.99 4.55 7.92
N ILE A 79 11.27 4.96 7.96
CA ILE A 79 12.14 4.91 6.78
C ILE A 79 12.22 3.48 6.22
N ALA A 80 12.46 2.49 7.08
CA ALA A 80 12.50 1.08 6.68
C ALA A 80 11.16 0.60 6.07
N ALA A 81 10.03 1.02 6.64
CA ALA A 81 8.70 0.69 6.11
C ALA A 81 8.46 1.32 4.73
N PHE A 82 8.93 2.55 4.48
CA PHE A 82 8.84 3.20 3.18
C PHE A 82 9.77 2.54 2.14
N LEU A 83 10.99 2.16 2.50
CA LEU A 83 11.88 1.39 1.63
C LEU A 83 11.27 0.03 1.25
N PHE A 84 10.71 -0.67 2.24
CA PHE A 84 9.94 -1.88 1.99
C PHE A 84 8.72 -1.61 1.10
N GLY A 85 8.02 -0.49 1.31
CA GLY A 85 6.89 -0.06 0.51
C GLY A 85 7.25 0.16 -0.97
N ILE A 86 8.43 0.71 -1.26
CA ILE A 86 8.95 0.84 -2.63
C ILE A 86 9.14 -0.54 -3.26
N ILE A 87 9.73 -1.49 -2.53
CA ILE A 87 9.90 -2.86 -3.02
C ILE A 87 8.55 -3.51 -3.29
N ALA A 88 7.60 -3.40 -2.36
CA ALA A 88 6.24 -3.92 -2.52
C ALA A 88 5.50 -3.26 -3.69
N TRP A 89 5.70 -1.95 -3.91
CA TRP A 89 5.14 -1.22 -5.05
C TRP A 89 5.67 -1.74 -6.38
N ILE A 90 6.99 -1.95 -6.49
CA ILE A 90 7.63 -2.53 -7.69
C ILE A 90 7.10 -3.95 -7.93
N LEU A 91 7.01 -4.80 -6.89
CA LEU A 91 6.44 -6.14 -7.02
C LEU A 91 4.98 -6.09 -7.48
N GLY A 92 4.19 -5.16 -6.95
CA GLY A 92 2.80 -4.95 -7.38
C GLY A 92 2.68 -4.62 -8.86
N LEU A 93 3.56 -3.74 -9.36
CA LEU A 93 3.65 -3.41 -10.79
C LEU A 93 4.05 -4.62 -11.64
N ILE A 94 5.08 -5.37 -11.24
CA ILE A 94 5.55 -6.56 -11.95
C ILE A 94 4.41 -7.60 -12.04
N HIS A 95 3.72 -7.85 -10.93
CA HIS A 95 2.59 -8.77 -10.88
C HIS A 95 1.41 -8.29 -11.75
N ALA A 96 1.10 -6.99 -11.73
CA ALA A 96 0.04 -6.41 -12.56
C ALA A 96 0.32 -6.56 -14.07
N VAL A 97 1.55 -6.30 -14.49
CA VAL A 97 1.99 -6.53 -15.88
C VAL A 97 1.96 -8.03 -16.22
N GLY A 98 2.32 -8.88 -15.25
CA GLY A 98 2.34 -10.33 -15.36
C GLY A 98 0.98 -11.04 -15.26
N HIS A 99 -0.14 -10.35 -15.00
CA HIS A 99 -1.48 -10.93 -14.72
C HIS A 99 -1.51 -11.83 -13.48
N GLN A 100 -0.61 -11.57 -12.55
CA GLN A 100 -0.45 -12.41 -11.37
C GLN A 100 -1.30 -11.84 -10.24
N VAL A 101 -2.15 -12.70 -9.69
CA VAL A 101 -2.99 -12.41 -8.52
C VAL A 101 -2.23 -12.88 -7.27
N THR A 102 -1.04 -12.32 -7.07
CA THR A 102 -0.13 -12.67 -5.97
C THR A 102 -0.18 -11.58 -4.90
N PRO A 103 -0.32 -11.94 -3.61
CA PRO A 103 -0.40 -10.94 -2.55
C PRO A 103 0.95 -10.26 -2.35
N LEU A 104 0.92 -8.96 -2.08
CA LEU A 104 2.13 -8.26 -1.65
C LEU A 104 2.65 -8.83 -0.32
N PRO A 105 3.98 -8.86 -0.12
CA PRO A 105 4.55 -9.39 1.11
C PRO A 105 4.10 -8.58 2.34
N GLY A 106 4.00 -9.25 3.49
CA GLY A 106 3.66 -8.63 4.78
C GLY A 106 2.17 -8.34 4.99
N PHE A 107 1.53 -7.58 4.10
CA PHE A 107 0.15 -7.09 4.29
C PHE A 107 -0.81 -7.45 3.15
N GLY A 108 -0.35 -8.07 2.06
CA GLY A 108 -1.17 -8.31 0.88
C GLY A 108 -2.36 -9.26 1.10
N GLN A 109 -2.24 -10.24 2.00
CA GLN A 109 -3.37 -11.11 2.35
C GLN A 109 -4.49 -10.35 3.06
N TRP A 110 -4.13 -9.43 3.95
CA TRP A 110 -5.07 -8.55 4.62
C TRP A 110 -5.70 -7.57 3.61
N ALA A 111 -4.89 -6.98 2.73
CA ALA A 111 -5.35 -6.07 1.68
C ALA A 111 -6.41 -6.71 0.78
N SER A 112 -6.26 -7.99 0.42
CA SER A 112 -7.24 -8.73 -0.39
C SER A 112 -8.64 -8.83 0.24
N ARG A 113 -8.73 -8.70 1.57
CA ARG A 113 -9.98 -8.77 2.35
C ARG A 113 -10.67 -7.42 2.51
N LEU A 114 -10.10 -6.34 1.98
CA LEU A 114 -10.74 -5.02 2.02
C LEU A 114 -12.15 -5.09 1.40
N PRO A 115 -13.17 -4.47 2.02
CA PRO A 115 -14.57 -4.56 1.60
C PRO A 115 -14.88 -3.69 0.36
N ILE A 116 -14.06 -3.81 -0.68
CA ILE A 116 -14.15 -3.06 -1.93
C ILE A 116 -14.68 -4.02 -3.00
N LYS A 117 -15.97 -3.91 -3.34
CA LYS A 117 -16.67 -4.73 -4.34
C LYS A 117 -16.86 -3.99 -5.66
#